data_AF-A0A6N2TTY3-F1
#
_entry.id   AF-A0A6N2TTY3-F1
#
_cell.length_a   1.000
_cell.length_b   1.000
_cell.length_c   1.000
_cell.angle_alpha   90.00
_cell.angle_beta   90.00
_cell.angle_gamma   90.00
#
_symmetry.space_group_name_H-M   'P 1'
#
loop_
_entity.id
_entity.type
_entity.pdbx_description
1 polymer ?
#
loop_
_entity_poly.entity_id
_entity_poly.type
_entity_poly.pdbx_seq_one_letter_code
_entity_poly.pdbx_strand_id
1 'polypeptide(L)'
;MDSRPTHSRPAWLDTAVFYEIYPQSFADANGDGIGDIAGITARLDYIQDLGCNAIWLNPCFDSPFKDAGYDVRDYRLVAPRYGTNADLIALFHEAHERGMHILLDLVPGHTSEEHAWFRRSAEADHNEYSDRYIWTDSWIAGGDGLPFIGGESPRNGTYILNFFKCQPALNYGFAHPKHAWQQPALGPDALATADAMVDIMRFWLSRGADGFRVDMADSLVKHDDDGKPYTIRTWQYMFSKIRPEFPEVAFVSEWGRPCESLEAGFDMDFYLDWRWDGIPNGYNMLLRNVDDPLSRDGDLSYFNADSETPIASFLEQYEPQLRDAERLGGTFNFITCNHDTARIAPRLSEREIALAYCTLFAMPGTPFLYYGDEIGMRYLPLPTLEGGYVRTGSRTPMQWSAASLAGLKAGAISHTDDETSAYLPVDRSADAPTVAESRTRDDSLWHVVHDMLHLRNETEALHARGTFTALSRGRLFAFARSSGSQRVIIAVNPSRHSERLQLPEGDFTEIFHIGDIDVSGDSLNMGLQSFAILRD
;
A
#
# COMPACT_ATOMS: atom_id res chain seq x y z
N MET A 1 -3.20 1.43 -34.88
CA MET A 1 -1.79 1.79 -34.64
C MET A 1 -1.59 1.64 -33.14
N ASP A 2 -0.90 0.58 -32.75
CA ASP A 2 -0.70 0.17 -31.36
C ASP A 2 0.45 1.00 -30.75
N SER A 3 0.24 2.31 -30.59
CA SER A 3 1.18 3.21 -29.93
C SER A 3 0.85 3.29 -28.45
N ARG A 4 0.88 2.15 -27.75
CA ARG A 4 0.84 2.15 -26.29
C ARG A 4 2.16 2.73 -25.78
N PRO A 5 2.15 3.66 -24.81
CA PRO A 5 3.38 4.20 -24.25
C PRO A 5 4.18 3.04 -23.63
N THR A 6 5.33 2.75 -24.23
CA THR A 6 6.31 1.82 -23.69
C THR A 6 7.39 2.67 -23.06
N HIS A 7 7.27 2.94 -21.76
CA HIS A 7 8.38 3.51 -21.01
C HIS A 7 9.27 2.39 -20.48
N SER A 8 10.57 2.69 -20.35
CA SER A 8 11.48 1.80 -19.62
C SER A 8 11.09 1.84 -18.15
N ARG A 9 10.99 0.66 -17.53
CA ARG A 9 10.71 0.55 -16.10
C ARG A 9 12.02 0.37 -15.34
N PRO A 10 12.12 0.91 -14.11
CA PRO A 10 13.34 0.76 -13.31
C PRO A 10 13.63 -0.72 -13.04
N ALA A 11 14.86 -1.15 -13.30
CA ALA A 11 15.24 -2.56 -13.20
C ALA A 11 15.16 -3.09 -11.76
N TRP A 12 15.40 -2.22 -10.77
CA TRP A 12 15.37 -2.56 -9.35
C TRP A 12 14.00 -3.04 -8.86
N LEU A 13 12.92 -2.71 -9.57
CA LEU A 13 11.56 -3.15 -9.23
C LEU A 13 11.38 -4.68 -9.30
N ASP A 14 12.18 -5.37 -10.12
CA ASP A 14 12.07 -6.82 -10.27
C ASP A 14 12.44 -7.58 -9.00
N THR A 15 13.41 -7.04 -8.25
CA THR A 15 13.90 -7.58 -6.97
C THR A 15 13.38 -6.79 -5.77
N ALA A 16 12.47 -5.84 -5.97
CA ALA A 16 11.99 -5.01 -4.88
C ALA A 16 11.15 -5.83 -3.88
N VAL A 17 11.31 -5.48 -2.60
CA VAL A 17 10.49 -5.91 -1.47
C VAL A 17 10.26 -4.67 -0.62
N PHE A 18 9.02 -4.20 -0.59
CA PHE A 18 8.65 -2.96 0.07
C PHE A 18 8.30 -3.18 1.55
N TYR A 19 8.72 -2.24 2.39
CA TYR A 19 8.26 -2.07 3.75
C TYR A 19 7.45 -0.77 3.85
N GLU A 20 6.15 -0.86 4.15
CA GLU A 20 5.27 0.29 4.34
C GLU A 20 5.40 0.84 5.76
N ILE A 21 5.74 2.13 5.86
CA ILE A 21 5.95 2.85 7.11
C ILE A 21 4.85 3.90 7.29
N TYR A 22 4.14 3.79 8.41
CA TYR A 22 3.28 4.85 8.94
C TYR A 22 4.09 5.72 9.92
N PRO A 23 4.51 6.95 9.54
CA PRO A 23 5.58 7.69 10.23
C PRO A 23 5.33 7.90 11.73
N GLN A 24 4.12 8.33 12.11
CA GLN A 24 3.75 8.67 13.49
C GLN A 24 3.94 7.51 14.47
N SER A 25 3.95 6.28 13.98
CA SER A 25 3.87 5.07 14.79
C SER A 25 5.07 4.15 14.63
N PHE A 26 6.04 4.48 13.79
CA PHE A 26 7.14 3.57 13.50
C PHE A 26 8.28 3.64 14.52
N ALA A 27 8.93 4.81 14.65
CA ALA A 27 10.03 4.99 15.60
C ALA A 27 10.19 6.47 15.96
N ASP A 28 10.17 6.75 17.25
CA ASP A 28 10.38 8.09 17.83
C ASP A 28 11.84 8.20 18.30
N ALA A 29 12.58 9.19 17.79
CA ALA A 29 13.98 9.42 18.13
C ALA A 29 14.17 10.55 19.16
N ASN A 30 13.17 11.42 19.35
CA ASN A 30 13.29 12.61 20.18
C ASN A 30 12.54 12.51 21.52
N GLY A 31 11.66 11.51 21.67
CA GLY A 31 10.93 11.19 22.88
C GLY A 31 9.60 11.93 23.05
N ASP A 32 9.11 12.66 22.04
CA ASP A 32 7.85 13.40 22.08
C ASP A 32 6.60 12.50 21.94
N GLY A 33 6.79 11.20 21.69
CA GLY A 33 5.73 10.21 21.54
C GLY A 33 5.23 10.00 20.11
N ILE A 34 5.73 10.74 19.13
CA ILE A 34 5.40 10.62 17.71
C ILE A 34 6.63 10.13 16.95
N GLY A 35 6.45 9.13 16.09
CA GLY A 35 7.53 8.66 15.23
C GLY A 35 7.99 9.73 14.23
N ASP A 36 9.29 9.79 13.97
CA ASP A 36 9.95 10.84 13.19
C ASP A 36 10.96 10.27 12.17
N ILE A 37 11.46 11.12 11.26
CA ILE A 37 12.36 10.71 10.18
C ILE A 37 13.72 10.20 10.72
N ALA A 38 14.21 10.76 11.82
CA ALA A 38 15.44 10.30 12.45
C ALA A 38 15.25 8.89 13.04
N GLY A 39 14.09 8.60 13.62
CA GLY A 39 13.70 7.29 14.09
C GLY A 39 13.61 6.27 12.96
N ILE A 40 13.01 6.63 11.82
CA ILE A 40 13.01 5.80 10.61
C ILE A 40 14.45 5.50 10.16
N THR A 41 15.30 6.53 10.06
CA THR A 41 16.71 6.40 9.67
C THR A 41 17.46 5.42 10.57
N ALA A 42 17.24 5.49 11.88
CA ALA A 42 17.84 4.59 12.87
C ALA A 42 17.38 3.12 12.77
N ARG A 43 16.36 2.83 11.96
CA ARG A 43 15.79 1.49 11.76
C ARG A 43 15.99 0.93 10.36
N LEU A 44 16.69 1.64 9.46
CA LEU A 44 17.00 1.13 8.12
C LEU A 44 17.72 -0.23 8.17
N ASP A 45 18.67 -0.41 9.09
CA ASP A 45 19.40 -1.68 9.24
C ASP A 45 18.46 -2.83 9.60
N TYR A 46 17.41 -2.58 10.39
CA TYR A 46 16.40 -3.61 10.71
C TYR A 46 15.57 -3.98 9.48
N ILE A 47 15.15 -2.99 8.70
CA ILE A 47 14.35 -3.21 7.48
C ILE A 47 15.18 -4.00 6.45
N GLN A 48 16.46 -3.65 6.31
CA GLN A 48 17.38 -4.38 5.45
C GLN A 48 17.65 -5.81 5.95
N ASP A 49 17.89 -5.99 7.26
CA ASP A 49 18.07 -7.31 7.91
C ASP A 49 16.86 -8.22 7.66
N LEU A 50 15.64 -7.67 7.68
CA LEU A 50 14.41 -8.40 7.38
C LEU A 50 14.33 -8.91 5.93
N GLY A 51 15.12 -8.33 5.01
CA GLY A 51 15.13 -8.69 3.58
C GLY A 51 14.38 -7.68 2.68
N CYS A 52 13.93 -6.55 3.24
CA CYS A 52 13.32 -5.47 2.45
C CYS A 52 14.39 -4.52 1.90
N ASN A 53 14.21 -4.07 0.65
CA ASN A 53 15.12 -3.16 -0.04
C ASN A 53 14.40 -1.93 -0.62
N ALA A 54 13.13 -1.74 -0.30
CA ALA A 54 12.38 -0.56 -0.66
C ALA A 54 11.43 -0.15 0.48
N ILE A 55 11.12 1.14 0.56
CA ILE A 55 10.22 1.70 1.55
C ILE A 55 9.10 2.44 0.83
N TRP A 56 7.87 2.21 1.26
CA TRP A 56 6.76 3.12 1.00
C TRP A 56 6.52 3.92 2.27
N LEU A 57 6.79 5.23 2.22
CA LEU A 57 6.56 6.13 3.33
C LEU A 57 5.19 6.80 3.16
N ASN A 58 4.23 6.52 4.06
CA ASN A 58 2.95 7.23 4.10
C ASN A 58 3.19 8.76 4.28
N PRO A 59 2.18 9.64 4.06
CA PRO A 59 2.39 11.08 3.96
C PRO A 59 3.21 11.67 5.11
N CYS A 60 4.32 12.32 4.75
CA CYS A 60 5.23 13.00 5.66
C CYS A 60 5.25 14.53 5.47
N PHE A 61 4.34 15.05 4.64
CA PHE A 61 4.26 16.47 4.30
C PHE A 61 3.49 17.28 5.36
N ASP A 62 3.71 18.60 5.38
CA ASP A 62 3.01 19.51 6.27
C ASP A 62 1.50 19.39 6.10
N SER A 63 0.82 19.13 7.22
CA SER A 63 -0.61 18.80 7.26
C SER A 63 -1.21 19.29 8.59
N PRO A 64 -2.51 19.65 8.61
CA PRO A 64 -3.27 19.81 9.84
C PRO A 64 -3.62 18.47 10.53
N PHE A 65 -3.33 17.33 9.88
CA PHE A 65 -3.57 15.98 10.37
C PHE A 65 -5.04 15.68 10.67
N LYS A 66 -5.98 16.23 9.90
CA LYS A 66 -7.40 15.86 10.01
C LYS A 66 -7.67 14.49 9.38
N ASP A 67 -6.77 14.03 8.51
CA ASP A 67 -6.72 12.68 7.95
C ASP A 67 -5.27 12.15 7.98
N ALA A 68 -4.63 12.21 9.15
CA ALA A 68 -3.35 11.58 9.40
C ALA A 68 -2.18 11.94 8.44
N GLY A 69 -2.26 13.09 7.77
CA GLY A 69 -1.25 13.55 6.81
C GLY A 69 -1.75 13.59 5.36
N TYR A 70 -2.86 12.93 5.04
CA TYR A 70 -3.45 12.93 3.69
C TYR A 70 -4.10 14.27 3.34
N ASP A 71 -4.50 15.07 4.33
CA ASP A 71 -4.89 16.47 4.14
C ASP A 71 -3.66 17.40 4.06
N VAL A 72 -2.97 17.41 2.92
CA VAL A 72 -1.71 18.13 2.73
C VAL A 72 -1.89 19.66 2.65
N ARG A 73 -1.19 20.41 3.49
CA ARG A 73 -1.15 21.89 3.50
C ARG A 73 0.01 22.47 2.70
N ASP A 74 1.15 21.77 2.65
CA ASP A 74 2.27 22.11 1.75
C ASP A 74 3.05 20.84 1.35
N TYR A 75 2.92 20.44 0.08
CA TYR A 75 3.59 19.26 -0.46
C TYR A 75 5.12 19.34 -0.50
N ARG A 76 5.71 20.54 -0.39
CA ARG A 76 7.17 20.74 -0.49
C ARG A 76 7.84 20.93 0.86
N LEU A 77 7.08 20.76 1.94
CA LEU A 77 7.55 20.91 3.30
C LEU A 77 7.23 19.63 4.08
N VAL A 78 8.25 19.04 4.70
CA VAL A 78 8.08 17.98 5.69
C VAL A 78 7.30 18.54 6.90
N ALA A 79 6.36 17.75 7.44
CA ALA A 79 5.64 18.17 8.64
C ALA A 79 6.61 18.38 9.80
N PRO A 80 6.54 19.51 10.53
CA PRO A 80 7.48 19.80 11.61
C PRO A 80 7.57 18.73 12.71
N ARG A 81 6.49 17.94 12.93
CA ARG A 81 6.47 16.83 13.88
C ARG A 81 7.34 15.62 13.46
N TYR A 82 7.72 15.52 12.19
CA TYR A 82 8.58 14.45 11.69
C TYR A 82 10.04 14.88 11.51
N GLY A 83 10.31 16.19 11.54
CA GLY A 83 11.62 16.77 11.26
C GLY A 83 11.55 17.82 10.16
N THR A 84 12.60 17.88 9.34
CA THR A 84 12.79 18.90 8.29
C THR A 84 13.01 18.27 6.92
N ASN A 85 12.95 19.09 5.86
CA ASN A 85 13.34 18.64 4.52
C ASN A 85 14.77 18.10 4.48
N ALA A 86 15.68 18.62 5.32
CA ALA A 86 17.06 18.13 5.36
C ALA A 86 17.14 16.72 5.94
N ASP A 87 16.32 16.41 6.95
CA ASP A 87 16.23 15.07 7.54
C ASP A 87 15.68 14.06 6.52
N LEU A 88 14.66 14.44 5.75
CA LEU A 88 14.13 13.57 4.68
C LEU A 88 15.15 13.32 3.56
N ILE A 89 15.91 14.36 3.18
CA ILE A 89 17.02 14.20 2.21
C ILE A 89 18.12 13.29 2.77
N ALA A 90 18.44 13.41 4.06
CA ALA A 90 19.40 12.54 4.71
C ALA A 90 18.90 11.08 4.75
N LEU A 91 17.60 10.87 5.00
CA LEU A 91 16.99 9.54 4.94
C LEU A 91 17.13 8.91 3.55
N PHE A 92 16.90 9.65 2.46
CA PHE A 92 17.13 9.14 1.10
C PHE A 92 18.59 8.71 0.92
N HIS A 93 19.54 9.56 1.32
CA HIS A 93 20.96 9.23 1.23
C HIS A 93 21.32 7.96 2.02
N GLU A 94 20.88 7.85 3.28
CA GLU A 94 21.15 6.68 4.12
C GLU A 94 20.51 5.39 3.58
N ALA A 95 19.34 5.49 2.97
CA ALA A 95 18.71 4.36 2.28
C ALA A 95 19.51 3.96 1.02
N HIS A 96 19.93 4.91 0.21
CA HIS A 96 20.72 4.66 -1.01
C HIS A 96 22.09 4.04 -0.69
N GLU A 97 22.76 4.45 0.39
CA GLU A 97 24.02 3.83 0.86
C GLU A 97 23.84 2.34 1.23
N ARG A 98 22.61 1.92 1.53
CA ARG A 98 22.23 0.52 1.80
C ARG A 98 21.67 -0.19 0.57
N GLY A 99 21.64 0.46 -0.59
CA GLY A 99 21.01 -0.07 -1.79
C GLY A 99 19.48 -0.20 -1.66
N MET A 100 18.87 0.64 -0.83
CA MET A 100 17.42 0.69 -0.63
C MET A 100 16.80 1.87 -1.38
N HIS A 101 15.52 1.76 -1.75
CA HIS A 101 14.76 2.82 -2.42
C HIS A 101 13.62 3.35 -1.54
N ILE A 102 13.21 4.61 -1.72
CA ILE A 102 12.09 5.22 -0.98
C ILE A 102 11.07 5.84 -1.94
N LEU A 103 9.83 5.36 -1.89
CA LEU A 103 8.67 6.00 -2.48
C LEU A 103 7.95 6.85 -1.43
N LEU A 104 7.65 8.09 -1.79
CA LEU A 104 6.78 8.96 -1.00
C LEU A 104 5.31 8.71 -1.36
N ASP A 105 4.39 9.01 -0.45
CA ASP A 105 2.96 8.99 -0.75
C ASP A 105 2.52 10.32 -1.41
N LEU A 106 2.03 10.25 -2.64
CA LEU A 106 1.47 11.39 -3.37
C LEU A 106 -0.05 11.37 -3.25
N VAL A 107 -0.63 12.48 -2.81
CA VAL A 107 -2.09 12.69 -2.71
C VAL A 107 -2.53 13.72 -3.75
N PRO A 108 -2.82 13.31 -5.00
CA PRO A 108 -3.05 14.25 -6.10
C PRO A 108 -4.50 14.73 -6.23
N GLY A 109 -5.48 14.04 -5.62
CA GLY A 109 -6.91 14.32 -5.84
C GLY A 109 -7.44 15.55 -5.08
N HIS A 110 -6.75 15.99 -4.04
CA HIS A 110 -7.18 17.05 -3.14
C HIS A 110 -6.01 17.63 -2.37
N THR A 111 -6.23 18.77 -1.72
CA THR A 111 -5.33 19.32 -0.69
C THR A 111 -6.11 19.50 0.61
N SER A 112 -5.45 19.92 1.69
CA SER A 112 -6.14 20.50 2.84
C SER A 112 -6.91 21.78 2.47
N GLU A 113 -8.02 22.06 3.15
CA GLU A 113 -8.68 23.37 3.15
C GLU A 113 -7.77 24.49 3.68
N GLU A 114 -6.70 24.15 4.39
CA GLU A 114 -5.70 25.12 4.86
C GLU A 114 -4.58 25.35 3.83
N HIS A 115 -4.57 24.64 2.71
CA HIS A 115 -3.58 24.83 1.65
C HIS A 115 -3.66 26.25 1.08
N ALA A 116 -2.51 26.86 0.77
CA ALA A 116 -2.46 28.23 0.27
C ALA A 116 -3.29 28.41 -1.01
N TRP A 117 -3.24 27.43 -1.92
CA TRP A 117 -4.06 27.41 -3.12
C TRP A 117 -5.56 27.45 -2.81
N PHE A 118 -6.07 26.65 -1.87
CA PHE A 118 -7.50 26.64 -1.55
C PHE A 118 -7.93 27.94 -0.89
N ARG A 119 -7.15 28.45 0.05
CA ARG A 119 -7.42 29.73 0.72
C ARG A 119 -7.55 30.88 -0.29
N ARG A 120 -6.67 30.93 -1.29
CA ARG A 120 -6.78 31.89 -2.40
C ARG A 120 -7.98 31.58 -3.30
N SER A 121 -8.21 30.32 -3.66
CA SER A 121 -9.35 29.92 -4.49
C SER A 121 -10.71 30.25 -3.85
N ALA A 122 -10.79 30.34 -2.53
CA ALA A 122 -11.99 30.63 -1.74
C ALA A 122 -12.28 32.13 -1.56
N GLU A 123 -11.37 33.01 -2.03
CA GLU A 123 -11.58 34.46 -2.05
C GLU A 123 -12.75 34.84 -2.97
N ALA A 124 -13.42 35.96 -2.66
CA ALA A 124 -14.58 36.41 -3.44
C ALA A 124 -14.20 36.83 -4.87
N ASP A 125 -13.03 37.47 -5.02
CA ASP A 125 -12.50 37.91 -6.30
C ASP A 125 -11.70 36.79 -6.98
N HIS A 126 -11.86 36.67 -8.30
CA HIS A 126 -11.15 35.68 -9.10
C HIS A 126 -9.64 35.95 -9.11
N ASN A 127 -8.84 34.88 -9.00
CA ASN A 127 -7.38 34.90 -9.00
C ASN A 127 -6.81 33.62 -9.64
N GLU A 128 -5.48 33.51 -9.70
CA GLU A 128 -4.78 32.41 -10.37
C GLU A 128 -5.09 30.99 -9.82
N TYR A 129 -5.65 30.88 -8.61
CA TYR A 129 -6.02 29.60 -8.00
C TYR A 129 -7.52 29.31 -8.09
N SER A 130 -8.34 30.24 -8.57
CA SER A 130 -9.81 30.12 -8.54
C SER A 130 -10.34 28.91 -9.29
N ASP A 131 -9.67 28.46 -10.35
CA ASP A 131 -10.07 27.30 -11.16
C ASP A 131 -9.26 26.02 -10.84
N ARG A 132 -8.36 26.09 -9.83
CA ARG A 132 -7.59 24.94 -9.34
C ARG A 132 -8.43 23.98 -8.49
N TYR A 133 -9.55 24.45 -7.96
CA TYR A 133 -10.53 23.66 -7.22
C TYR A 133 -11.88 23.73 -7.93
N ILE A 134 -12.72 22.74 -7.67
CA ILE A 134 -14.04 22.69 -8.28
C ILE A 134 -15.01 23.49 -7.42
N TRP A 135 -15.56 24.56 -8.01
CA TRP A 135 -16.57 25.43 -7.41
C TRP A 135 -17.82 25.44 -8.27
N THR A 136 -18.99 25.43 -7.63
CA THR A 136 -20.26 25.72 -8.30
C THR A 136 -20.46 27.22 -8.51
N ASP A 137 -21.54 27.59 -9.21
CA ASP A 137 -21.85 28.96 -9.61
C ASP A 137 -22.57 29.80 -8.54
N SER A 138 -22.97 29.20 -7.41
CA SER A 138 -23.59 29.92 -6.29
C SER A 138 -23.49 29.16 -4.97
N TRP A 139 -23.57 29.87 -3.85
CA TRP A 139 -23.46 29.30 -2.50
C TRP A 139 -24.54 28.26 -2.13
N ILE A 140 -25.62 28.15 -2.92
CA ILE A 140 -26.70 27.15 -2.77
C ILE A 140 -26.72 26.09 -3.87
N ALA A 141 -25.85 26.19 -4.87
CA ALA A 141 -25.81 25.22 -5.94
C ALA A 141 -25.29 23.87 -5.43
N GLY A 142 -25.95 22.79 -5.85
CA GLY A 142 -25.50 21.42 -5.57
C GLY A 142 -24.33 21.01 -6.45
N GLY A 143 -23.55 20.03 -5.97
CA GLY A 143 -22.34 19.54 -6.63
C GLY A 143 -22.52 18.53 -7.76
N ASP A 144 -23.66 18.53 -8.47
CA ASP A 144 -23.98 17.54 -9.52
C ASP A 144 -23.80 16.08 -9.04
N GLY A 145 -24.40 15.78 -7.89
CA GLY A 145 -24.30 14.47 -7.23
C GLY A 145 -23.01 14.25 -6.43
N LEU A 146 -22.00 15.11 -6.57
CA LEU A 146 -20.77 15.06 -5.77
C LEU A 146 -20.99 15.73 -4.40
N PRO A 147 -20.33 15.25 -3.33
CA PRO A 147 -20.37 15.89 -2.02
C PRO A 147 -19.77 17.30 -2.09
N PHE A 148 -20.41 18.26 -1.42
CA PHE A 148 -20.03 19.67 -1.49
C PHE A 148 -20.27 20.40 -0.16
N ILE A 149 -19.61 21.54 0.01
CA ILE A 149 -19.78 22.44 1.15
C ILE A 149 -20.07 23.85 0.64
N GLY A 150 -21.09 24.50 1.21
CA GLY A 150 -21.49 25.87 0.90
C GLY A 150 -21.54 26.74 2.15
N GLY A 151 -21.36 28.06 1.99
CA GLY A 151 -21.52 29.04 3.06
C GLY A 151 -20.34 29.17 4.03
N GLU A 152 -19.21 28.54 3.74
CA GLU A 152 -18.00 28.56 4.59
C GLU A 152 -16.87 29.43 4.00
N SER A 153 -17.09 30.04 2.83
CA SER A 153 -16.10 30.87 2.12
C SER A 153 -16.68 32.21 1.65
N PRO A 154 -15.84 33.26 1.49
CA PRO A 154 -16.26 34.51 0.84
C PRO A 154 -16.73 34.35 -0.61
N ARG A 155 -16.22 33.35 -1.34
CA ARG A 155 -16.66 33.05 -2.71
C ARG A 155 -18.13 32.65 -2.76
N ASN A 156 -18.86 33.24 -3.71
CA ASN A 156 -20.24 32.84 -4.02
C ASN A 156 -20.26 31.52 -4.81
N GLY A 157 -20.06 30.41 -4.11
CA GLY A 157 -20.04 29.06 -4.67
C GLY A 157 -20.02 28.02 -3.57
N THR A 158 -20.29 26.78 -3.93
CA THR A 158 -20.00 25.60 -3.10
C THR A 158 -18.77 24.90 -3.66
N TYR A 159 -17.85 24.46 -2.81
CA TYR A 159 -16.70 23.67 -3.25
C TYR A 159 -17.00 22.18 -3.16
N ILE A 160 -16.46 21.41 -4.11
CA ILE A 160 -16.61 19.96 -4.15
C ILE A 160 -15.56 19.30 -3.26
N LEU A 161 -15.97 18.28 -2.50
CA LEU A 161 -15.09 17.46 -1.68
C LEU A 161 -14.55 16.29 -2.47
N ASN A 162 -13.31 15.89 -2.18
CA ASN A 162 -12.80 14.61 -2.67
C ASN A 162 -13.14 13.46 -1.73
N PHE A 163 -12.95 13.66 -0.41
CA PHE A 163 -13.26 12.65 0.60
C PHE A 163 -13.79 13.29 1.90
N PHE A 164 -12.92 13.78 2.79
CA PHE A 164 -13.35 14.50 4.00
C PHE A 164 -13.71 15.96 3.73
N LYS A 165 -14.46 16.58 4.66
CA LYS A 165 -14.80 18.02 4.61
C LYS A 165 -13.57 18.90 4.40
N CYS A 166 -12.46 18.58 5.06
CA CYS A 166 -11.22 19.34 4.99
C CYS A 166 -10.39 19.08 3.72
N GLN A 167 -10.90 18.29 2.77
CA GLN A 167 -10.19 17.87 1.56
C GLN A 167 -10.93 18.35 0.29
N PRO A 168 -10.89 19.66 -0.01
CA PRO A 168 -11.44 20.20 -1.26
C PRO A 168 -10.75 19.56 -2.48
N ALA A 169 -11.56 19.17 -3.46
CA ALA A 169 -11.10 18.47 -4.66
C ALA A 169 -10.31 19.40 -5.58
N LEU A 170 -9.13 18.95 -5.99
CA LEU A 170 -8.37 19.57 -7.07
C LEU A 170 -9.10 19.33 -8.41
N ASN A 171 -9.02 20.33 -9.29
CA ASN A 171 -9.73 20.32 -10.55
C ASN A 171 -8.89 19.71 -11.67
N TYR A 172 -9.12 18.44 -11.98
CA TYR A 172 -8.64 17.77 -13.20
C TYR A 172 -9.71 17.75 -14.31
N GLY A 173 -10.82 18.45 -14.09
CA GLY A 173 -11.95 18.58 -15.01
C GLY A 173 -12.97 17.45 -14.93
N PHE A 174 -14.00 17.60 -15.76
CA PHE A 174 -15.09 16.66 -15.97
C PHE A 174 -14.97 16.06 -17.36
N ALA A 175 -15.21 14.74 -17.48
CA ALA A 175 -15.21 14.08 -18.79
C ALA A 175 -16.31 14.62 -19.71
N HIS A 176 -17.49 14.90 -19.15
CA HIS A 176 -18.66 15.40 -19.87
C HIS A 176 -19.28 16.60 -19.14
N PRO A 177 -18.73 17.83 -19.29
CA PRO A 177 -19.29 19.01 -18.64
C PRO A 177 -20.75 19.28 -19.04
N LYS A 178 -21.62 19.43 -18.03
CA LYS A 178 -23.07 19.72 -18.14
C LYS A 178 -23.43 21.10 -17.60
N HIS A 179 -22.63 21.62 -16.67
CA HIS A 179 -22.84 22.93 -16.06
C HIS A 179 -21.73 23.90 -16.47
N ALA A 180 -22.05 25.21 -16.49
CA ALA A 180 -21.09 26.24 -16.88
C ALA A 180 -19.86 26.31 -15.96
N TRP A 181 -19.99 25.85 -14.72
CA TRP A 181 -18.90 25.79 -13.74
C TRP A 181 -18.05 24.51 -13.84
N GLN A 182 -18.44 23.54 -14.67
CA GLN A 182 -17.67 22.32 -14.91
C GLN A 182 -16.63 22.55 -16.01
N GLN A 183 -15.35 22.53 -15.65
CA GLN A 183 -14.27 22.63 -16.63
C GLN A 183 -14.02 21.28 -17.31
N PRO A 184 -13.68 21.25 -18.60
CA PRO A 184 -13.41 20.00 -19.31
C PRO A 184 -12.09 19.35 -18.84
N ALA A 185 -12.10 18.03 -18.71
CA ALA A 185 -10.87 17.26 -18.53
C ALA A 185 -9.89 17.51 -19.68
N LEU A 186 -8.59 17.58 -19.37
CA LEU A 186 -7.52 17.98 -20.30
C LEU A 186 -7.65 19.40 -20.87
N GLY A 187 -8.55 20.23 -20.34
CA GLY A 187 -8.62 21.66 -20.60
C GLY A 187 -7.48 22.44 -19.91
N PRO A 188 -7.33 23.75 -20.19
CA PRO A 188 -6.24 24.56 -19.65
C PRO A 188 -6.11 24.52 -18.12
N ASP A 189 -7.22 24.65 -17.39
CA ASP A 189 -7.21 24.65 -15.92
C ASP A 189 -6.86 23.26 -15.35
N ALA A 190 -7.39 22.19 -15.96
CA ALA A 190 -7.06 20.82 -15.60
C ALA A 190 -5.57 20.50 -15.84
N LEU A 191 -5.02 20.95 -16.98
CA LEU A 191 -3.59 20.78 -17.28
C LEU A 191 -2.70 21.64 -16.37
N ALA A 192 -3.17 22.82 -15.94
CA ALA A 192 -2.45 23.64 -14.96
C ALA A 192 -2.39 22.97 -13.57
N THR A 193 -3.46 22.28 -13.16
CA THR A 193 -3.45 21.43 -11.95
C THR A 193 -2.47 20.27 -12.11
N ALA A 194 -2.52 19.56 -13.24
CA ALA A 194 -1.60 18.46 -13.53
C ALA A 194 -0.13 18.92 -13.54
N ASP A 195 0.16 20.07 -14.14
CA ASP A 195 1.51 20.66 -14.14
C ASP A 195 2.00 21.01 -12.74
N ALA A 196 1.11 21.49 -11.86
CA ALA A 196 1.46 21.75 -10.47
C ALA A 196 1.83 20.46 -9.70
N MET A 197 1.15 19.34 -9.96
CA MET A 197 1.53 18.05 -9.41
C MET A 197 2.87 17.55 -9.97
N VAL A 198 3.13 17.73 -11.27
CA VAL A 198 4.43 17.44 -11.88
C VAL A 198 5.55 18.24 -11.20
N ASP A 199 5.30 19.51 -10.88
CA ASP A 199 6.27 20.34 -10.18
C ASP A 199 6.50 19.92 -8.71
N ILE A 200 5.52 19.27 -8.07
CA ILE A 200 5.67 18.65 -6.75
C ILE A 200 6.49 17.37 -6.86
N MET A 201 6.17 16.50 -7.83
CA MET A 201 6.94 15.29 -8.10
C MET A 201 8.41 15.63 -8.36
N ARG A 202 8.67 16.57 -9.28
CA ARG A 202 10.03 17.04 -9.62
C ARG A 202 10.78 17.58 -8.40
N PHE A 203 10.10 18.25 -7.47
CA PHE A 203 10.73 18.78 -6.27
C PHE A 203 11.37 17.68 -5.44
N TRP A 204 10.68 16.57 -5.16
CA TRP A 204 11.22 15.49 -4.35
C TRP A 204 12.13 14.53 -5.12
N LEU A 205 11.82 14.26 -6.39
CA LEU A 205 12.69 13.41 -7.22
C LEU A 205 14.08 14.05 -7.42
N SER A 206 14.14 15.37 -7.61
CA SER A 206 15.43 16.10 -7.69
C SER A 206 16.23 16.12 -6.37
N ARG A 207 15.66 15.57 -5.29
CA ARG A 207 16.23 15.53 -3.94
C ARG A 207 16.52 14.13 -3.43
N GLY A 208 16.24 13.09 -4.22
CA GLY A 208 16.59 11.71 -3.89
C GLY A 208 15.40 10.77 -3.63
N ALA A 209 14.15 11.23 -3.75
CA ALA A 209 13.03 10.28 -3.77
C ALA A 209 13.10 9.39 -5.03
N ASP A 210 12.79 8.10 -4.88
CA ASP A 210 12.84 7.12 -5.99
C ASP A 210 11.51 7.02 -6.75
N GLY A 211 10.47 7.70 -6.27
CA GLY A 211 9.15 7.68 -6.86
C GLY A 211 8.02 7.87 -5.87
N PHE A 212 6.82 7.43 -6.27
CA PHE A 212 5.61 7.67 -5.49
C PHE A 212 4.66 6.47 -5.46
N ARG A 213 4.09 6.20 -4.29
CA ARG A 213 2.77 5.57 -4.17
C ARG A 213 1.73 6.66 -4.37
N VAL A 214 0.72 6.41 -5.19
CA VAL A 214 -0.26 7.42 -5.58
C VAL A 214 -1.64 7.08 -5.04
N ASP A 215 -2.09 7.89 -4.09
CA ASP A 215 -3.39 7.83 -3.45
C ASP A 215 -4.55 8.10 -4.42
N MET A 216 -5.60 7.29 -4.32
CA MET A 216 -6.85 7.40 -5.09
C MET A 216 -6.62 7.75 -6.58
N ALA A 217 -5.67 7.06 -7.23
CA ALA A 217 -5.18 7.40 -8.57
C ALA A 217 -6.27 7.33 -9.66
N ASP A 218 -7.35 6.57 -9.42
CA ASP A 218 -8.48 6.39 -10.32
C ASP A 218 -9.49 7.56 -10.32
N SER A 219 -9.35 8.51 -9.39
CA SER A 219 -10.42 9.43 -8.98
C SER A 219 -10.23 10.88 -9.44
N LEU A 220 -9.20 11.14 -10.26
CA LEU A 220 -8.82 12.50 -10.66
C LEU A 220 -9.93 13.20 -11.44
N VAL A 221 -10.37 12.63 -12.56
CA VAL A 221 -11.39 13.23 -13.44
C VAL A 221 -12.78 12.89 -12.93
N LYS A 222 -13.64 13.90 -12.79
CA LYS A 222 -15.00 13.71 -12.27
C LYS A 222 -15.94 13.25 -13.38
N HIS A 223 -16.86 12.35 -13.03
CA HIS A 223 -17.83 11.75 -13.95
C HIS A 223 -17.19 11.14 -15.20
N ASP A 224 -16.03 10.50 -15.03
CA ASP A 224 -15.33 9.75 -16.09
C ASP A 224 -16.13 8.52 -16.53
N ASP A 225 -15.84 8.03 -17.74
CA ASP A 225 -16.50 6.86 -18.32
C ASP A 225 -15.94 5.55 -17.72
N ASP A 226 -16.66 4.44 -17.93
CA ASP A 226 -16.13 3.10 -17.66
C ASP A 226 -14.79 2.91 -18.38
N GLY A 227 -13.80 2.34 -17.67
CA GLY A 227 -12.41 2.24 -18.17
C GLY A 227 -11.60 3.54 -18.05
N LYS A 228 -12.16 4.60 -17.45
CA LYS A 228 -11.46 5.82 -17.00
C LYS A 228 -10.61 6.52 -18.08
N PRO A 229 -11.08 6.70 -19.33
CA PRO A 229 -10.25 7.18 -20.44
C PRO A 229 -9.72 8.61 -20.26
N TYR A 230 -10.40 9.47 -19.50
CA TYR A 230 -9.89 10.83 -19.24
C TYR A 230 -8.86 10.85 -18.12
N THR A 231 -9.06 10.05 -17.06
CA THR A 231 -8.09 9.86 -15.98
C THR A 231 -6.80 9.23 -16.50
N ILE A 232 -6.89 8.17 -17.33
CA ILE A 232 -5.75 7.56 -18.02
C ILE A 232 -4.95 8.60 -18.79
N ARG A 233 -5.60 9.42 -19.63
CA ARG A 233 -4.92 10.45 -20.43
C ARG A 233 -4.31 11.57 -19.57
N THR A 234 -4.92 11.88 -18.43
CA THR A 234 -4.40 12.87 -17.48
C THR A 234 -3.10 12.38 -16.84
N TRP A 235 -3.03 11.11 -16.45
CA TRP A 235 -1.79 10.47 -15.99
C TRP A 235 -0.74 10.37 -17.09
N GLN A 236 -1.11 9.95 -18.30
CA GLN A 236 -0.20 9.91 -19.45
C GLN A 236 0.42 11.31 -19.73
N TYR A 237 -0.37 12.37 -19.60
CA TYR A 237 0.12 13.75 -19.70
C TYR A 237 1.18 14.04 -18.62
N MET A 238 0.90 13.78 -17.35
CA MET A 238 1.86 13.99 -16.25
C MET A 238 3.13 13.15 -16.43
N PHE A 239 2.99 11.87 -16.78
CA PHE A 239 4.13 10.97 -16.99
C PHE A 239 4.98 11.35 -18.19
N SER A 240 4.38 11.90 -19.26
CA SER A 240 5.12 12.40 -20.43
C SER A 240 6.09 13.53 -20.09
N LYS A 241 5.87 14.22 -18.96
CA LYS A 241 6.72 15.30 -18.47
C LYS A 241 7.76 14.83 -17.47
N ILE A 242 7.37 13.98 -16.51
CA ILE A 242 8.26 13.62 -15.41
C ILE A 242 9.28 12.53 -15.78
N ARG A 243 8.87 11.52 -16.56
CA ARG A 243 9.74 10.37 -16.88
C ARG A 243 10.96 10.71 -17.75
N PRO A 244 10.89 11.63 -18.73
CA PRO A 244 12.09 12.06 -19.46
C PRO A 244 13.15 12.71 -18.56
N GLU A 245 12.74 13.34 -17.46
CA GLU A 245 13.64 13.97 -16.49
C GLU A 245 14.17 12.96 -15.46
N PHE A 246 13.36 11.95 -15.10
CA PHE A 246 13.68 10.92 -14.11
C PHE A 246 13.35 9.52 -14.68
N PRO A 247 14.24 8.92 -15.49
CA PRO A 247 13.95 7.64 -16.16
C PRO A 247 13.83 6.45 -15.20
N GLU A 248 14.48 6.51 -14.03
CA GLU A 248 14.46 5.46 -13.00
C GLU A 248 13.35 5.67 -11.95
N VAL A 249 12.44 6.63 -12.15
CA VAL A 249 11.32 6.85 -11.23
C VAL A 249 10.31 5.70 -11.27
N ALA A 250 9.87 5.27 -10.10
CA ALA A 250 8.82 4.26 -9.96
C ALA A 250 7.48 4.86 -9.49
N PHE A 251 6.37 4.36 -10.03
CA PHE A 251 5.03 4.71 -9.57
C PHE A 251 4.19 3.47 -9.30
N VAL A 252 3.61 3.39 -8.10
CA VAL A 252 2.56 2.41 -7.75
C VAL A 252 1.24 3.13 -7.54
N SER A 253 0.18 2.65 -8.20
CA SER A 253 -1.16 3.23 -8.05
C SER A 253 -1.94 2.55 -6.93
N GLU A 254 -2.73 3.36 -6.23
CA GLU A 254 -3.94 2.88 -5.56
C GLU A 254 -5.12 2.95 -6.54
N TRP A 255 -5.19 1.97 -7.46
CA TRP A 255 -6.26 1.88 -8.48
C TRP A 255 -6.89 0.49 -8.52
N GLY A 256 -6.10 -0.56 -8.25
CA GLY A 256 -6.55 -1.94 -8.14
C GLY A 256 -7.25 -2.49 -9.38
N ARG A 257 -6.90 -1.94 -10.54
CA ARG A 257 -7.29 -2.37 -11.87
C ARG A 257 -6.06 -2.27 -12.77
N PRO A 258 -5.17 -3.28 -12.76
CA PRO A 258 -3.87 -3.20 -13.42
C PRO A 258 -3.97 -2.93 -14.93
N CYS A 259 -5.07 -3.32 -15.59
CA CYS A 259 -5.28 -2.99 -16.99
C CYS A 259 -5.41 -1.49 -17.24
N GLU A 260 -6.12 -0.76 -16.38
CA GLU A 260 -6.37 0.68 -16.49
C GLU A 260 -5.15 1.48 -16.00
N SER A 261 -4.61 1.16 -14.83
CA SER A 261 -3.48 1.87 -14.22
C SER A 261 -2.18 1.71 -15.03
N LEU A 262 -1.89 0.51 -15.54
CA LEU A 262 -0.68 0.32 -16.35
C LEU A 262 -0.83 0.93 -17.76
N GLU A 263 -2.04 1.06 -18.29
CA GLU A 263 -2.30 1.86 -19.49
C GLU A 263 -2.13 3.36 -19.24
N ALA A 264 -2.48 3.84 -18.04
CA ALA A 264 -2.20 5.20 -17.58
C ALA A 264 -0.69 5.48 -17.46
N GLY A 265 0.14 4.45 -17.36
CA GLY A 265 1.60 4.53 -17.35
C GLY A 265 2.25 4.28 -15.99
N PHE A 266 1.51 3.70 -15.04
CA PHE A 266 2.07 3.23 -13.77
C PHE A 266 3.00 2.02 -13.99
N ASP A 267 3.89 1.78 -13.03
CA ASP A 267 4.80 0.62 -13.03
C ASP A 267 4.17 -0.58 -12.31
N MET A 268 3.34 -0.27 -11.32
CA MET A 268 2.81 -1.19 -10.34
C MET A 268 1.36 -0.79 -10.00
N ASP A 269 0.54 -1.77 -9.65
CA ASP A 269 -0.79 -1.54 -9.06
C ASP A 269 -1.03 -2.53 -7.92
N PHE A 270 -1.82 -2.13 -6.93
CA PHE A 270 -2.10 -2.96 -5.76
C PHE A 270 -3.31 -3.86 -5.96
N TYR A 271 -3.24 -5.10 -5.50
CA TYR A 271 -4.44 -5.89 -5.24
C TYR A 271 -5.06 -5.45 -3.91
N LEU A 272 -5.86 -4.40 -3.98
CA LEU A 272 -6.35 -3.69 -2.80
C LEU A 272 -7.42 -4.48 -2.05
N ASP A 273 -7.55 -4.19 -0.75
CA ASP A 273 -8.59 -4.76 0.10
C ASP A 273 -9.92 -4.04 -0.12
N TRP A 274 -10.75 -4.57 -1.04
CA TRP A 274 -12.06 -3.98 -1.31
C TRP A 274 -13.19 -5.00 -1.37
N ARG A 275 -14.31 -4.58 -0.78
CA ARG A 275 -15.61 -5.24 -0.86
C ARG A 275 -16.65 -4.23 -1.32
N TRP A 276 -17.03 -4.27 -2.58
CA TRP A 276 -18.02 -3.35 -3.15
C TRP A 276 -19.42 -3.97 -3.12
N ASP A 277 -20.41 -3.25 -2.56
CA ASP A 277 -21.80 -3.72 -2.41
C ASP A 277 -21.91 -5.13 -1.79
N GLY A 278 -21.00 -5.44 -0.87
CA GLY A 278 -20.94 -6.74 -0.19
C GLY A 278 -20.23 -7.85 -0.97
N ILE A 279 -19.79 -7.61 -2.20
CA ILE A 279 -19.07 -8.59 -3.04
C ILE A 279 -17.57 -8.56 -2.71
N PRO A 280 -16.99 -9.64 -2.17
CA PRO A 280 -15.57 -9.70 -1.86
C PRO A 280 -14.75 -9.80 -3.16
N ASN A 281 -13.67 -9.02 -3.25
CA ASN A 281 -12.64 -9.29 -4.25
C ASN A 281 -11.70 -10.42 -3.79
N GLY A 282 -10.75 -10.79 -4.63
CA GLY A 282 -9.84 -11.91 -4.39
C GLY A 282 -8.91 -11.68 -3.22
N TYR A 283 -8.54 -10.44 -2.90
CA TYR A 283 -7.82 -10.14 -1.66
C TYR A 283 -8.65 -10.56 -0.43
N ASN A 284 -9.94 -10.20 -0.39
CA ASN A 284 -10.87 -10.62 0.65
C ASN A 284 -10.99 -12.15 0.69
N MET A 285 -11.10 -12.79 -0.48
CA MET A 285 -11.19 -14.26 -0.57
C MET A 285 -9.95 -14.97 -0.03
N LEU A 286 -8.77 -14.35 -0.11
CA LEU A 286 -7.55 -14.90 0.47
C LEU A 286 -7.50 -14.72 1.99
N LEU A 287 -7.75 -13.50 2.47
CA LEU A 287 -7.30 -13.08 3.81
C LEU A 287 -8.42 -12.65 4.75
N ARG A 288 -9.65 -12.38 4.27
CA ARG A 288 -10.75 -11.80 5.06
C ARG A 288 -12.12 -11.88 4.38
N ASN A 289 -12.64 -13.09 4.19
CA ASN A 289 -13.93 -13.26 3.52
C ASN A 289 -15.06 -13.34 4.55
N VAL A 290 -15.27 -12.21 5.23
CA VAL A 290 -16.21 -12.04 6.33
C VAL A 290 -16.74 -10.60 6.33
N ASP A 291 -17.90 -10.37 6.94
CA ASP A 291 -18.50 -9.03 7.02
C ASP A 291 -17.91 -8.19 8.16
N ASP A 292 -17.55 -8.82 9.29
CA ASP A 292 -16.78 -8.18 10.37
C ASP A 292 -15.29 -8.54 10.22
N PRO A 293 -14.44 -7.61 9.77
CA PRO A 293 -13.02 -7.88 9.51
C PRO A 293 -12.19 -8.16 10.77
N LEU A 294 -12.80 -8.09 11.97
CA LEU A 294 -12.17 -8.47 13.24
C LEU A 294 -12.65 -9.84 13.75
N SER A 295 -13.70 -10.41 13.15
CA SER A 295 -14.28 -11.68 13.60
C SER A 295 -13.79 -12.85 12.76
N ARG A 296 -13.41 -13.94 13.43
CA ARG A 296 -13.13 -15.23 12.78
C ARG A 296 -14.42 -15.98 12.43
N ASP A 297 -15.50 -15.71 13.16
CA ASP A 297 -16.75 -16.46 13.03
C ASP A 297 -17.34 -16.26 11.63
N GLY A 298 -17.49 -17.36 10.89
CA GLY A 298 -18.02 -17.33 9.52
C GLY A 298 -17.03 -16.81 8.47
N ASP A 299 -15.74 -16.67 8.81
CA ASP A 299 -14.72 -16.24 7.84
C ASP A 299 -14.40 -17.35 6.83
N LEU A 300 -14.80 -17.12 5.58
CA LEU A 300 -14.63 -18.06 4.48
C LEU A 300 -13.30 -17.88 3.74
N SER A 301 -12.37 -17.08 4.26
CA SER A 301 -11.09 -16.80 3.61
C SER A 301 -10.26 -18.07 3.44
N TYR A 302 -9.46 -18.11 2.37
CA TYR A 302 -8.65 -19.27 2.02
C TYR A 302 -7.66 -19.65 3.13
N PHE A 303 -6.99 -18.67 3.75
CA PHE A 303 -6.01 -18.95 4.80
C PHE A 303 -6.61 -19.24 6.19
N ASN A 304 -7.92 -19.07 6.36
CA ASN A 304 -8.59 -19.61 7.54
C ASN A 304 -8.63 -21.15 7.44
N ALA A 305 -8.02 -21.83 8.41
CA ALA A 305 -7.98 -23.30 8.46
C ALA A 305 -9.36 -23.92 8.70
N ASP A 306 -10.32 -23.16 9.23
CA ASP A 306 -11.70 -23.60 9.42
C ASP A 306 -12.56 -23.39 8.17
N SER A 307 -12.03 -22.75 7.14
CA SER A 307 -12.68 -22.57 5.84
C SER A 307 -12.44 -23.77 4.94
N GLU A 308 -13.48 -24.18 4.20
CA GLU A 308 -13.43 -25.18 3.14
C GLU A 308 -13.27 -24.55 1.74
N THR A 309 -13.09 -23.22 1.68
CA THR A 309 -13.00 -22.49 0.41
C THR A 309 -11.71 -22.86 -0.35
N PRO A 310 -11.80 -23.37 -1.60
CA PRO A 310 -10.63 -23.63 -2.43
C PRO A 310 -10.05 -22.33 -3.00
N ILE A 311 -8.79 -22.35 -3.43
CA ILE A 311 -8.12 -21.19 -4.04
C ILE A 311 -8.71 -20.80 -5.42
N ALA A 312 -9.46 -21.71 -6.06
CA ALA A 312 -9.92 -21.58 -7.44
C ALA A 312 -10.60 -20.23 -7.75
N SER A 313 -11.53 -19.78 -6.89
CA SER A 313 -12.29 -18.57 -7.15
C SER A 313 -11.43 -17.29 -7.02
N PHE A 314 -10.39 -17.31 -6.18
CA PHE A 314 -9.38 -16.25 -6.19
C PHE A 314 -8.62 -16.24 -7.52
N LEU A 315 -8.16 -17.40 -8.00
CA LEU A 315 -7.39 -17.50 -9.26
C LEU A 315 -8.22 -17.08 -10.48
N GLU A 316 -9.51 -17.39 -10.50
CA GLU A 316 -10.44 -16.94 -11.55
C GLU A 316 -10.48 -15.41 -11.69
N GLN A 317 -10.30 -14.67 -10.58
CA GLN A 317 -10.22 -13.21 -10.61
C GLN A 317 -8.79 -12.69 -10.81
N TYR A 318 -7.81 -13.32 -10.17
CA TYR A 318 -6.42 -12.85 -10.15
C TYR A 318 -5.70 -13.09 -11.49
N GLU A 319 -5.81 -14.28 -12.07
CA GLU A 319 -5.02 -14.65 -13.25
C GLU A 319 -5.26 -13.74 -14.45
N PRO A 320 -6.50 -13.35 -14.81
CA PRO A 320 -6.72 -12.39 -15.91
C PRO A 320 -6.04 -11.04 -15.67
N GLN A 321 -6.12 -10.52 -14.45
CA GLN A 321 -5.51 -9.24 -14.06
C GLN A 321 -3.98 -9.31 -14.07
N LEU A 322 -3.42 -10.44 -13.61
CA LEU A 322 -1.98 -10.71 -13.74
C LEU A 322 -1.55 -10.71 -15.22
N ARG A 323 -2.32 -11.37 -16.12
CA ARG A 323 -1.99 -11.38 -17.55
C ARG A 323 -2.08 -10.01 -18.19
N ASP A 324 -3.01 -9.18 -17.76
CA ASP A 324 -3.06 -7.78 -18.18
C ASP A 324 -1.84 -7.00 -17.71
N ALA A 325 -1.40 -7.21 -16.46
CA ALA A 325 -0.20 -6.58 -15.94
C ALA A 325 1.07 -6.99 -16.71
N GLU A 326 1.25 -8.29 -16.94
CA GLU A 326 2.36 -8.85 -17.72
C GLU A 326 2.36 -8.29 -19.16
N ARG A 327 1.19 -8.24 -19.81
CA ARG A 327 1.04 -7.71 -21.18
C ARG A 327 1.38 -6.23 -21.28
N LEU A 328 1.11 -5.44 -20.24
CA LEU A 328 1.45 -4.02 -20.16
C LEU A 328 2.86 -3.77 -19.57
N GLY A 329 3.54 -4.85 -19.17
CA GLY A 329 4.90 -4.84 -18.65
C GLY A 329 5.03 -4.36 -17.20
N GLY A 330 3.92 -4.10 -16.50
CA GLY A 330 3.92 -3.73 -15.08
C GLY A 330 3.75 -4.95 -14.18
N THR A 331 3.47 -4.70 -12.89
CA THR A 331 3.18 -5.75 -11.91
C THR A 331 1.89 -5.49 -11.14
N PHE A 332 1.27 -6.56 -10.66
CA PHE A 332 0.09 -6.52 -9.80
C PHE A 332 0.46 -7.11 -8.44
N ASN A 333 0.42 -6.27 -7.42
CA ASN A 333 1.21 -6.45 -6.21
C ASN A 333 0.34 -6.75 -5.00
N PHE A 334 0.80 -7.66 -4.15
CA PHE A 334 0.15 -7.99 -2.89
C PHE A 334 0.69 -7.14 -1.74
N ILE A 335 -0.20 -6.77 -0.84
CA ILE A 335 0.09 -6.12 0.44
C ILE A 335 -0.23 -7.10 1.58
N THR A 336 0.55 -7.14 2.66
CA THR A 336 0.18 -7.95 3.84
C THR A 336 -0.98 -7.32 4.62
N CYS A 337 -0.98 -5.99 4.67
CA CYS A 337 -1.98 -5.09 5.22
C CYS A 337 -1.60 -3.68 4.72
N ASN A 338 -2.30 -2.65 5.18
CA ASN A 338 -1.84 -1.26 5.09
C ASN A 338 -2.46 -0.42 6.22
N HIS A 339 -2.17 0.88 6.22
CA HIS A 339 -2.69 1.87 7.17
C HIS A 339 -4.22 2.12 7.09
N ASP A 340 -4.93 1.57 6.10
CA ASP A 340 -6.37 1.76 5.90
C ASP A 340 -7.22 0.53 6.23
N THR A 341 -6.59 -0.61 6.45
CA THR A 341 -7.28 -1.89 6.60
C THR A 341 -7.02 -2.46 8.00
N ALA A 342 -7.98 -3.20 8.54
CA ALA A 342 -7.77 -3.90 9.82
C ALA A 342 -6.63 -4.93 9.66
N ARG A 343 -5.74 -5.06 10.65
CA ARG A 343 -4.71 -6.11 10.65
C ARG A 343 -5.34 -7.51 10.57
N ILE A 344 -4.59 -8.48 10.06
CA ILE A 344 -5.06 -9.87 9.87
C ILE A 344 -5.03 -10.67 11.18
N ALA A 345 -4.09 -10.33 12.08
CA ALA A 345 -3.83 -11.03 13.34
C ALA A 345 -5.03 -11.27 14.28
N PRO A 346 -6.07 -10.41 14.34
CA PRO A 346 -7.25 -10.71 15.15
C PRO A 346 -8.02 -11.97 14.72
N ARG A 347 -7.90 -12.38 13.45
CA ARG A 347 -8.68 -13.50 12.88
C ARG A 347 -7.87 -14.75 12.64
N LEU A 348 -6.66 -14.59 12.12
CA LEU A 348 -5.76 -15.69 11.78
C LEU A 348 -4.74 -15.92 12.88
N SER A 349 -4.46 -17.19 13.16
CA SER A 349 -3.37 -17.62 14.02
C SER A 349 -2.01 -17.33 13.38
N GLU A 350 -0.95 -17.29 14.19
CA GLU A 350 0.42 -17.06 13.71
C GLU A 350 0.83 -18.03 12.58
N ARG A 351 0.41 -19.30 12.68
CA ARG A 351 0.64 -20.30 11.62
C ARG A 351 -0.12 -19.96 10.33
N GLU A 352 -1.39 -19.55 10.41
CA GLU A 352 -2.17 -19.16 9.23
C GLU A 352 -1.60 -17.90 8.56
N ILE A 353 -1.13 -16.93 9.36
CA ILE A 353 -0.46 -15.72 8.87
C ILE A 353 0.86 -16.07 8.17
N ALA A 354 1.66 -16.96 8.77
CA ALA A 354 2.90 -17.44 8.17
C ALA A 354 2.68 -18.07 6.78
N LEU A 355 1.67 -18.94 6.64
CA LEU A 355 1.31 -19.53 5.35
C LEU A 355 0.83 -18.47 4.35
N ALA A 356 0.03 -17.50 4.81
CA ALA A 356 -0.47 -16.41 3.99
C ALA A 356 0.70 -15.57 3.44
N TYR A 357 1.56 -15.03 4.31
CA TYR A 357 2.67 -14.18 3.92
C TYR A 357 3.67 -14.90 3.04
N CYS A 358 4.04 -16.15 3.35
CA CYS A 358 4.91 -16.93 2.47
C CYS A 358 4.31 -17.14 1.08
N THR A 359 2.99 -17.36 1.00
CA THR A 359 2.31 -17.44 -0.29
C THR A 359 2.35 -16.10 -1.03
N LEU A 360 2.00 -14.98 -0.37
CA LEU A 360 2.02 -13.65 -1.00
C LEU A 360 3.43 -13.29 -1.51
N PHE A 361 4.47 -13.60 -0.73
CA PHE A 361 5.87 -13.37 -1.11
C PHE A 361 6.38 -14.33 -2.19
N ALA A 362 5.70 -15.45 -2.42
CA ALA A 362 6.02 -16.37 -3.52
C ALA A 362 5.23 -16.09 -4.81
N MET A 363 4.18 -15.27 -4.75
CA MET A 363 3.38 -14.89 -5.92
C MET A 363 4.14 -13.89 -6.83
N PRO A 364 3.72 -13.75 -8.11
CA PRO A 364 4.25 -12.72 -9.01
C PRO A 364 4.02 -11.30 -8.50
N GLY A 365 4.81 -10.38 -9.02
CA GLY A 365 4.81 -8.98 -8.61
C GLY A 365 5.69 -8.71 -7.41
N THR A 366 5.64 -7.47 -6.95
CA THR A 366 6.49 -6.92 -5.90
C THR A 366 5.71 -6.88 -4.59
N PRO A 367 6.16 -7.56 -3.52
CA PRO A 367 5.43 -7.59 -2.26
C PRO A 367 5.60 -6.31 -1.43
N PHE A 368 4.57 -5.96 -0.66
CA PHE A 368 4.58 -4.86 0.31
C PHE A 368 4.21 -5.40 1.69
N LEU A 369 5.12 -5.24 2.64
CA LEU A 369 4.97 -5.62 4.03
C LEU A 369 4.65 -4.39 4.87
N TYR A 370 3.50 -4.39 5.55
CA TYR A 370 3.13 -3.30 6.45
C TYR A 370 3.82 -3.43 7.81
N TYR A 371 4.33 -2.33 8.36
CA TYR A 371 5.11 -2.39 9.61
C TYR A 371 4.36 -3.14 10.73
N GLY A 372 5.08 -4.03 11.40
CA GLY A 372 4.57 -4.83 12.50
C GLY A 372 3.86 -6.12 12.08
N ASP A 373 3.52 -6.30 10.80
CA ASP A 373 2.96 -7.57 10.32
C ASP A 373 3.97 -8.71 10.44
N GLU A 374 5.28 -8.44 10.29
CA GLU A 374 6.36 -9.42 10.45
C GLU A 374 6.46 -9.99 11.87
N ILE A 375 5.92 -9.31 12.87
CA ILE A 375 5.81 -9.81 14.24
C ILE A 375 4.36 -10.17 14.62
N GLY A 376 3.40 -10.02 13.70
CA GLY A 376 2.00 -10.32 13.95
C GLY A 376 1.32 -9.31 14.87
N MET A 377 1.64 -8.01 14.74
CA MET A 377 0.96 -6.95 15.49
C MET A 377 -0.56 -7.06 15.36
N ARG A 378 -1.24 -6.86 16.49
CA ARG A 378 -2.70 -7.00 16.60
C ARG A 378 -3.39 -5.68 16.30
N TYR A 379 -4.60 -5.77 15.77
CA TYR A 379 -5.49 -4.61 15.70
C TYR A 379 -6.01 -4.27 17.09
N LEU A 380 -6.00 -3.00 17.48
CA LEU A 380 -6.63 -2.54 18.73
C LEU A 380 -7.93 -1.77 18.46
N PRO A 381 -9.07 -2.14 19.06
CA PRO A 381 -10.32 -1.40 18.89
C PRO A 381 -10.27 -0.06 19.64
N LEU A 382 -9.75 0.96 18.95
CA LEU A 382 -9.52 2.30 19.50
C LEU A 382 -10.51 3.33 18.93
N PRO A 383 -10.86 4.38 19.70
CA PRO A 383 -11.57 5.54 19.15
C PRO A 383 -10.76 6.22 18.03
N THR A 384 -11.45 7.00 17.19
CA THR A 384 -10.80 7.73 16.09
C THR A 384 -9.77 8.74 16.59
N LEU A 385 -8.63 8.82 15.90
CA LEU A 385 -7.65 9.90 15.98
C LEU A 385 -7.27 10.31 14.56
N GLU A 386 -7.17 11.62 14.30
CA GLU A 386 -6.70 12.18 13.02
C GLU A 386 -7.41 11.55 11.81
N GLY A 387 -8.74 11.38 11.89
CA GLY A 387 -9.55 10.81 10.82
C GLY A 387 -9.49 9.28 10.68
N GLY A 388 -8.80 8.56 11.57
CA GLY A 388 -8.58 7.12 11.44
C GLY A 388 -9.84 6.25 11.50
N TYR A 389 -10.81 6.55 12.37
CA TYR A 389 -12.01 5.72 12.60
C TYR A 389 -11.67 4.22 12.74
N VAL A 390 -12.22 3.36 11.88
CA VAL A 390 -11.98 1.91 11.84
C VAL A 390 -10.54 1.52 11.48
N ARG A 391 -9.73 2.48 11.04
CA ARG A 391 -8.32 2.30 10.65
C ARG A 391 -7.37 2.50 11.82
N THR A 392 -7.83 3.21 12.87
CA THR A 392 -7.00 3.64 14.00
C THR A 392 -6.30 2.47 14.69
N GLY A 393 -6.98 1.31 14.78
CA GLY A 393 -6.42 0.12 15.41
C GLY A 393 -5.25 -0.52 14.68
N SER A 394 -5.07 -0.22 13.39
CA SER A 394 -3.92 -0.70 12.60
C SER A 394 -2.72 0.26 12.64
N ARG A 395 -2.90 1.46 13.21
CA ARG A 395 -1.91 2.54 13.23
C ARG A 395 -1.20 2.66 14.59
N THR A 396 -1.29 1.65 15.45
CA THR A 396 -0.69 1.66 16.80
C THR A 396 0.84 1.64 16.74
N PRO A 397 1.56 2.18 17.74
CA PRO A 397 3.02 2.23 17.70
C PRO A 397 3.68 0.87 17.56
N MET A 398 4.75 0.80 16.76
CA MET A 398 5.56 -0.39 16.51
C MET A 398 6.15 -0.96 17.80
N GLN A 399 6.12 -2.28 17.93
CA GLN A 399 6.45 -2.97 19.18
C GLN A 399 7.90 -3.45 19.17
N TRP A 400 8.85 -2.52 19.33
CA TRP A 400 10.28 -2.84 19.27
C TRP A 400 10.75 -3.76 20.42
N SER A 401 10.33 -3.47 21.65
CA SER A 401 10.71 -4.24 22.84
C SER A 401 9.75 -3.97 24.01
N ALA A 402 9.72 -4.85 25.02
CA ALA A 402 8.97 -4.60 26.25
C ALA A 402 9.40 -3.29 26.96
N ALA A 403 10.70 -2.95 26.91
CA ALA A 403 11.23 -1.74 27.51
C ALA A 403 10.75 -0.47 26.81
N SER A 404 10.75 -0.45 25.47
CA SER A 404 10.23 0.70 24.70
C SER A 404 8.73 0.89 24.92
N LEU A 405 7.97 -0.19 25.08
CA LEU A 405 6.54 -0.11 25.42
C LEU A 405 6.29 0.39 26.85
N ALA A 406 7.12 -0.02 27.82
CA ALA A 406 7.01 0.40 29.22
C ALA A 406 7.28 1.91 29.41
N GLY A 407 8.12 2.50 28.57
CA GLY A 407 8.45 3.94 28.60
C GLY A 407 7.32 4.85 28.14
N LEU A 408 6.39 4.35 27.32
CA LEU A 408 5.23 5.10 26.87
C LEU A 408 4.21 5.18 28.02
N LYS A 409 3.82 6.38 28.46
CA LYS A 409 2.75 6.49 29.46
C LYS A 409 1.44 5.93 28.88
N ALA A 410 0.62 5.34 29.75
CA ALA A 410 -0.78 5.05 29.45
C ALA A 410 -1.56 6.37 29.37
N GLY A 411 -1.35 7.12 28.30
CA GLY A 411 -2.09 8.35 28.00
C GLY A 411 -3.18 8.04 26.99
N ALA A 412 -4.40 8.50 27.26
CA ALA A 412 -5.46 8.60 26.27
C ALA A 412 -4.93 9.30 25.01
N ILE A 413 -5.56 9.01 23.86
CA ILE A 413 -5.41 9.71 22.57
C ILE A 413 -4.91 11.15 22.81
N SER A 414 -3.62 11.39 22.54
CA SER A 414 -2.98 12.64 22.92
C SER A 414 -3.48 13.75 22.00
N HIS A 415 -4.23 14.68 22.56
CA HIS A 415 -4.52 15.99 21.96
C HIS A 415 -3.75 17.11 22.70
N THR A 416 -2.70 16.78 23.47
CA THR A 416 -2.04 17.72 24.39
C THR A 416 -0.53 17.55 24.40
N ASP A 417 0.19 18.67 24.58
CA ASP A 417 1.64 18.82 24.71
C ASP A 417 2.28 18.12 25.95
N ASP A 418 1.89 16.87 26.26
CA ASP A 418 2.54 16.06 27.30
C ASP A 418 3.62 15.19 26.64
N GLU A 419 4.88 15.63 26.75
CA GLU A 419 6.14 15.07 26.18
C GLU A 419 6.47 13.61 26.60
N THR A 420 5.48 12.81 27.00
CA THR A 420 5.66 11.43 27.50
C THR A 420 4.53 10.46 27.12
N SER A 421 3.57 10.88 26.29
CA SER A 421 2.45 10.05 25.84
C SER A 421 2.64 9.64 24.38
N ALA A 422 2.50 8.34 24.07
CA ALA A 422 2.55 7.85 22.70
C ALA A 422 1.44 8.46 21.84
N TYR A 423 1.69 8.61 20.53
CA TYR A 423 0.73 9.02 19.52
C TYR A 423 -0.60 8.25 19.62
N LEU A 424 -0.52 6.92 19.78
CA LEU A 424 -1.64 6.03 20.02
C LEU A 424 -1.32 5.02 21.13
N PRO A 425 -2.34 4.46 21.82
CA PRO A 425 -2.14 3.34 22.74
C PRO A 425 -1.42 2.15 22.09
N VAL A 426 -0.55 1.51 22.85
CA VAL A 426 0.15 0.27 22.48
C VAL A 426 -0.56 -0.96 23.06
N ASP A 427 -0.33 -2.14 22.47
CA ASP A 427 -0.81 -3.39 23.07
C ASP A 427 -0.04 -3.66 24.38
N ARG A 428 -0.79 -3.84 25.47
CA ARG A 428 -0.27 -4.09 26.82
C ARG A 428 -0.47 -5.53 27.27
N SER A 429 -1.02 -6.37 26.41
CA SER A 429 -1.21 -7.78 26.69
C SER A 429 0.15 -8.40 27.02
N ALA A 430 0.20 -9.32 28.00
CA ALA A 430 1.45 -9.93 28.43
C ALA A 430 2.15 -10.71 27.31
N ASP A 431 1.40 -11.07 26.27
CA ASP A 431 1.80 -11.79 25.07
C ASP A 431 1.80 -10.90 23.81
N ALA A 432 1.82 -9.57 23.97
CA ALA A 432 1.94 -8.65 22.84
C ALA A 432 3.28 -8.90 22.13
N PRO A 433 3.28 -9.16 20.80
CA PRO A 433 4.50 -9.54 20.10
C PRO A 433 5.48 -8.36 20.05
N THR A 434 6.77 -8.61 20.28
CA THR A 434 7.79 -7.56 20.12
C THR A 434 8.93 -8.04 19.23
N VAL A 435 9.56 -7.13 18.49
CA VAL A 435 10.74 -7.45 17.66
C VAL A 435 11.81 -8.13 18.50
N ALA A 436 12.14 -7.58 19.67
CA ALA A 436 13.15 -8.12 20.56
C ALA A 436 12.87 -9.57 21.00
N GLU A 437 11.61 -9.90 21.31
CA GLU A 437 11.23 -11.26 21.71
C GLU A 437 11.17 -12.20 20.51
N SER A 438 10.52 -11.79 19.41
CA SER A 438 10.36 -12.62 18.21
C SER A 438 11.71 -13.07 17.64
N ARG A 439 12.74 -12.22 17.69
CA ARG A 439 14.11 -12.57 17.26
C ARG A 439 14.82 -13.59 18.15
N THR A 440 14.30 -13.88 19.35
CA THR A 440 14.85 -14.93 20.22
C THR A 440 14.15 -16.28 20.08
N ARG A 441 13.04 -16.31 19.33
CA ARG A 441 12.22 -17.50 19.10
C ARG A 441 12.37 -17.95 17.66
N ASP A 442 13.09 -19.05 17.45
CA ASP A 442 13.33 -19.64 16.12
C ASP A 442 12.02 -19.97 15.37
N ASP A 443 10.93 -20.22 16.11
CA ASP A 443 9.62 -20.55 15.55
C ASP A 443 8.70 -19.33 15.30
N SER A 444 9.20 -18.11 15.50
CA SER A 444 8.39 -16.91 15.38
C SER A 444 8.07 -16.55 13.94
N LEU A 445 6.94 -15.87 13.76
CA LEU A 445 6.58 -15.26 12.48
C LEU A 445 7.70 -14.37 11.90
N TRP A 446 8.49 -13.72 12.75
CA TRP A 446 9.60 -12.87 12.30
C TRP A 446 10.65 -13.66 11.54
N HIS A 447 11.09 -14.81 12.07
CA HIS A 447 12.06 -15.66 11.37
C HIS A 447 11.48 -16.25 10.09
N VAL A 448 10.20 -16.64 10.09
CA VAL A 448 9.53 -17.12 8.88
C VAL A 448 9.51 -16.06 7.78
N VAL A 449 9.12 -14.82 8.11
CA VAL A 449 9.10 -13.70 7.15
C VAL A 449 10.50 -13.36 6.68
N HIS A 450 11.45 -13.25 7.61
CA HIS A 450 12.86 -13.02 7.31
C HIS A 450 13.39 -14.06 6.30
N ASP A 451 13.30 -15.34 6.64
CA ASP A 451 13.87 -16.42 5.82
C ASP A 451 13.20 -16.49 4.44
N MET A 452 11.88 -16.28 4.37
CA MET A 452 11.15 -16.26 3.11
C MET A 452 11.55 -15.06 2.22
N LEU A 453 11.76 -13.88 2.79
CA LEU A 453 12.18 -12.70 2.03
C LEU A 453 13.62 -12.84 1.53
N HIS A 454 14.53 -13.36 2.36
CA HIS A 454 15.90 -13.69 1.91
C HIS A 454 15.90 -14.75 0.81
N LEU A 455 15.12 -15.83 0.96
CA LEU A 455 14.98 -16.84 -0.07
C LEU A 455 14.45 -16.26 -1.39
N ARG A 456 13.46 -15.36 -1.33
CA ARG A 456 12.94 -14.65 -2.50
C ARG A 456 14.04 -13.84 -3.17
N ASN A 457 14.85 -13.11 -2.41
CA ASN A 457 15.94 -12.31 -2.94
C ASN A 457 16.99 -13.17 -3.66
N GLU A 458 17.29 -14.36 -3.13
CA GLU A 458 18.28 -15.30 -3.69
C GLU A 458 17.75 -16.18 -4.84
N THR A 459 16.44 -16.21 -5.07
CA THR A 459 15.79 -17.09 -6.05
C THR A 459 15.16 -16.28 -7.18
N GLU A 460 15.82 -16.22 -8.33
CA GLU A 460 15.38 -15.50 -9.53
C GLU A 460 13.96 -15.88 -9.97
N ALA A 461 13.60 -17.17 -9.86
CA ALA A 461 12.24 -17.62 -10.19
C ALA A 461 11.15 -16.96 -9.31
N LEU A 462 11.49 -16.52 -8.09
CA LEU A 462 10.56 -15.85 -7.18
C LEU A 462 10.51 -14.33 -7.40
N HIS A 463 11.41 -13.72 -8.18
CA HIS A 463 11.40 -12.29 -8.49
C HIS A 463 10.10 -11.86 -9.20
N ALA A 464 9.84 -10.56 -9.27
CA ALA A 464 8.51 -10.03 -9.61
C ALA A 464 8.00 -10.53 -10.97
N ARG A 465 8.88 -10.71 -11.96
CA ARG A 465 8.55 -11.14 -13.33
C ARG A 465 8.68 -12.64 -13.60
N GLY A 466 9.06 -13.45 -12.61
CA GLY A 466 9.10 -14.90 -12.78
C GLY A 466 7.72 -15.45 -13.22
N THR A 467 7.69 -16.40 -14.15
CA THR A 467 6.44 -16.91 -14.73
C THR A 467 5.53 -17.50 -13.65
N PHE A 468 4.22 -17.59 -13.91
CA PHE A 468 3.27 -18.20 -12.97
C PHE A 468 2.36 -19.20 -13.68
N THR A 469 2.29 -20.43 -13.13
CA THR A 469 1.38 -21.48 -13.60
C THR A 469 0.82 -22.24 -12.41
N ALA A 470 -0.50 -22.15 -12.18
CA ALA A 470 -1.17 -22.96 -11.17
C ALA A 470 -1.16 -24.46 -11.57
N LEU A 471 -0.74 -25.31 -10.63
CA LEU A 471 -0.67 -26.77 -10.77
C LEU A 471 -1.83 -27.48 -10.04
N SER A 472 -2.26 -26.92 -8.90
CA SER A 472 -3.44 -27.35 -8.16
C SER A 472 -4.30 -26.14 -7.84
N ARG A 473 -5.62 -26.32 -7.75
CA ARG A 473 -6.60 -25.24 -7.49
C ARG A 473 -7.56 -25.56 -6.34
N GLY A 474 -7.22 -26.56 -5.50
CA GLY A 474 -8.03 -27.01 -4.36
C GLY A 474 -7.74 -26.23 -3.06
N ARG A 475 -7.91 -26.90 -1.91
CA ARG A 475 -7.41 -26.43 -0.62
C ARG A 475 -5.88 -26.50 -0.60
N LEU A 476 -5.30 -27.64 -0.97
CA LEU A 476 -3.90 -27.70 -1.39
C LEU A 476 -3.71 -26.92 -2.71
N PHE A 477 -3.20 -25.69 -2.61
CA PHE A 477 -2.81 -24.86 -3.74
C PHE A 477 -1.35 -25.13 -4.07
N ALA A 478 -1.04 -25.32 -5.35
CA ALA A 478 0.33 -25.41 -5.80
C ALA A 478 0.51 -24.66 -7.12
N PHE A 479 1.66 -24.04 -7.30
CA PHE A 479 2.00 -23.31 -8.51
C PHE A 479 3.50 -23.39 -8.80
N ALA A 480 3.85 -23.33 -10.09
CA ALA A 480 5.21 -23.24 -10.54
C ALA A 480 5.60 -21.78 -10.80
N ARG A 481 6.83 -21.42 -10.41
CA ARG A 481 7.50 -20.20 -10.86
C ARG A 481 8.77 -20.56 -11.63
N SER A 482 9.13 -19.75 -12.62
CA SER A 482 10.35 -19.95 -13.40
C SER A 482 10.92 -18.64 -13.91
N SER A 483 12.24 -18.53 -13.91
CA SER A 483 13.00 -17.48 -14.59
C SER A 483 14.34 -18.06 -15.05
N GLY A 484 14.72 -17.78 -16.29
CA GLY A 484 15.93 -18.35 -16.88
C GLY A 484 15.93 -19.88 -16.81
N SER A 485 16.93 -20.44 -16.11
CA SER A 485 17.04 -21.88 -15.84
C SER A 485 16.47 -22.32 -14.49
N GLN A 486 16.10 -21.37 -13.62
CA GLN A 486 15.53 -21.71 -12.31
C GLN A 486 14.04 -22.01 -12.43
N ARG A 487 13.64 -23.12 -11.82
CA ARG A 487 12.24 -23.52 -11.68
C ARG A 487 11.99 -23.93 -10.24
N VAL A 488 10.92 -23.40 -9.67
CA VAL A 488 10.47 -23.75 -8.32
C VAL A 488 9.00 -24.11 -8.32
N ILE A 489 8.63 -25.01 -7.41
CA ILE A 489 7.24 -25.35 -7.09
C ILE A 489 6.96 -24.85 -5.69
N ILE A 490 5.86 -24.13 -5.55
CA ILE A 490 5.36 -23.66 -4.28
C ILE A 490 4.06 -24.41 -4.02
N ALA A 491 3.93 -24.98 -2.84
CA ALA A 491 2.73 -25.66 -2.38
C ALA A 491 2.32 -25.14 -1.01
N VAL A 492 1.03 -24.89 -0.83
CA VAL A 492 0.44 -24.42 0.43
C VAL A 492 -0.82 -25.21 0.73
N ASN A 493 -0.86 -25.76 1.94
CA ASN A 493 -2.02 -26.44 2.49
C ASN A 493 -2.49 -25.70 3.75
N PRO A 494 -3.49 -24.81 3.66
CA PRO A 494 -4.04 -24.11 4.82
C PRO A 494 -4.98 -24.99 5.66
N SER A 495 -5.32 -26.20 5.20
CA SER A 495 -6.35 -27.03 5.81
C SER A 495 -5.86 -27.76 7.07
N ARG A 496 -6.81 -28.36 7.80
CA ARG A 496 -6.56 -29.25 8.94
C ARG A 496 -6.35 -30.71 8.54
N HIS A 497 -6.16 -30.97 7.25
CA HIS A 497 -6.00 -32.32 6.70
C HIS A 497 -4.71 -32.41 5.89
N SER A 498 -4.08 -33.58 5.90
CA SER A 498 -2.96 -33.84 4.99
C SER A 498 -3.47 -34.11 3.58
N GLU A 499 -2.78 -33.56 2.59
CA GLU A 499 -3.10 -33.75 1.18
C GLU A 499 -1.82 -34.09 0.40
N ARG A 500 -1.95 -34.83 -0.70
CA ARG A 500 -0.83 -35.24 -1.56
C ARG A 500 -0.92 -34.52 -2.90
N LEU A 501 0.18 -33.88 -3.29
CA LEU A 501 0.38 -33.28 -4.60
C LEU A 501 1.21 -34.22 -5.48
N GLN A 502 0.75 -34.42 -6.71
CA GLN A 502 1.59 -35.00 -7.76
C GLN A 502 2.51 -33.91 -8.31
N LEU A 503 3.83 -34.11 -8.22
CA LEU A 503 4.80 -33.20 -8.81
C LEU A 503 4.89 -33.43 -10.32
N PRO A 504 5.15 -32.38 -11.11
CA PRO A 504 5.54 -32.53 -12.51
C PRO A 504 6.92 -33.20 -12.61
N GLU A 505 7.30 -33.58 -13.82
CA GLU A 505 8.65 -34.11 -14.08
C GLU A 505 9.73 -33.09 -13.69
N GLY A 506 10.75 -33.56 -12.96
CA GLY A 506 11.86 -32.79 -12.39
C GLY A 506 12.51 -33.53 -11.21
N ASP A 507 13.67 -33.06 -10.75
CA ASP A 507 14.37 -33.57 -9.56
C ASP A 507 14.27 -32.55 -8.42
N PHE A 508 13.09 -32.50 -7.79
CA PHE A 508 12.74 -31.46 -6.86
C PHE A 508 13.37 -31.67 -5.48
N THR A 509 14.18 -30.70 -5.06
CA THR A 509 14.75 -30.61 -3.71
C THR A 509 14.05 -29.52 -2.91
N GLU A 510 13.77 -29.81 -1.64
CA GLU A 510 13.21 -28.84 -0.72
C GLU A 510 14.23 -27.75 -0.37
N ILE A 511 13.80 -26.49 -0.43
CA ILE A 511 14.64 -25.33 -0.06
C ILE A 511 14.03 -24.50 1.08
N PHE A 512 12.74 -24.68 1.37
CA PHE A 512 12.04 -24.00 2.47
C PHE A 512 10.72 -24.71 2.78
N HIS A 513 10.35 -24.77 4.06
CA HIS A 513 9.06 -25.33 4.45
C HIS A 513 8.54 -24.77 5.79
N ILE A 514 7.24 -24.98 6.01
CA ILE A 514 6.55 -24.76 7.28
C ILE A 514 5.71 -26.01 7.55
N GLY A 515 5.88 -26.62 8.73
CA GLY A 515 5.13 -27.83 9.11
C GLY A 515 5.64 -29.11 8.45
N ASP A 516 4.90 -30.21 8.61
CA ASP A 516 5.34 -31.51 8.12
C ASP A 516 5.18 -31.62 6.61
N ILE A 517 6.27 -31.95 5.91
CA ILE A 517 6.26 -32.26 4.47
C ILE A 517 7.12 -33.50 4.19
N ASP A 518 6.80 -34.21 3.11
CA ASP A 518 7.59 -35.36 2.65
C ASP A 518 7.61 -35.42 1.11
N VAL A 519 8.81 -35.30 0.54
CA VAL A 519 9.05 -35.42 -0.90
C VAL A 519 9.48 -36.85 -1.20
N SER A 520 8.62 -37.60 -1.88
CA SER A 520 8.80 -39.01 -2.20
C SER A 520 8.60 -39.26 -3.69
N GLY A 521 9.70 -39.37 -4.43
CA GLY A 521 9.71 -39.58 -5.89
C GLY A 521 9.05 -38.40 -6.60
N ASP A 522 7.96 -38.68 -7.32
CA ASP A 522 7.18 -37.70 -8.08
C ASP A 522 6.02 -37.10 -7.27
N SER A 523 6.08 -37.17 -5.93
CA SER A 523 4.99 -36.70 -5.09
C SER A 523 5.46 -35.93 -3.86
N LEU A 524 4.65 -34.96 -3.45
CA LEU A 524 4.82 -34.16 -2.25
C LEU A 524 3.62 -34.39 -1.33
N ASN A 525 3.87 -34.93 -0.14
CA ASN A 525 2.88 -35.00 0.92
C ASN A 525 2.94 -33.72 1.75
N MET A 526 1.80 -33.03 1.88
CA MET A 526 1.66 -31.80 2.65
C MET A 526 0.86 -32.10 3.93
N GLY A 527 1.47 -31.88 5.09
CA GLY A 527 0.80 -31.96 6.39
C GLY A 527 -0.29 -30.90 6.56
N LEU A 528 -0.98 -30.90 7.70
CA LEU A 528 -1.91 -29.83 8.04
C LEU A 528 -1.17 -28.48 8.15
N GLN A 529 -1.80 -27.40 7.69
CA GLN A 529 -1.27 -26.04 7.81
C GLN A 529 0.23 -25.95 7.44
N SER A 530 0.56 -26.44 6.25
CA SER A 530 1.94 -26.57 5.76
C SER A 530 2.22 -25.77 4.48
N PHE A 531 3.49 -25.43 4.27
CA PHE A 531 3.99 -24.72 3.11
C PHE A 531 5.32 -25.33 2.68
N ALA A 532 5.58 -25.37 1.38
CA ALA A 532 6.84 -25.87 0.83
C ALA A 532 7.25 -25.10 -0.42
N ILE A 533 8.54 -24.87 -0.57
CA ILE A 533 9.17 -24.47 -1.83
C ILE A 533 10.18 -25.55 -2.20
N LEU A 534 10.01 -26.10 -3.39
CA LEU A 534 10.91 -27.07 -3.99
C LEU A 534 11.59 -26.46 -5.22
N ARG A 535 12.85 -26.78 -5.45
CA ARG A 535 13.63 -26.36 -6.62
C ARG A 535 14.04 -27.57 -7.45
N ASP A 536 13.83 -27.47 -8.76
CA ASP A 536 14.28 -28.42 -9.79
C ASP A 536 15.80 -28.31 -10.01
#